data_AF-A0A352LMA8-F1
#
_entry.id   AF-A0A352LMA8-F1
#
_cell.length_a   1.000
_cell.length_b   1.000
_cell.length_c   1.000
_cell.angle_alpha   90.00
_cell.angle_beta   90.00
_cell.angle_gamma   90.00
#
_symmetry.space_group_name_H-M   'P 1'
#
loop_
_entity.id
_entity.type
_entity.pdbx_description
1 polymer ?
#
loop_
_entity_poly.entity_id
_entity_poly.type
_entity_poly.pdbx_seq_one_letter_code
_entity_poly.pdbx_strand_id
1 'polypeptide(L)'
;MRRDLVVQVIVDYGETWENFATPYEAESFINSNIDELDVPRAVWLEDMHGRKKWDYDVVDDGSGIYHLVDRPIEARPGLYRNTSN
;
A
#
# COMPACT_ATOMS: atom_id res chain seq x y z
N MET A 1 -1.62 5.45 -21.87
CA MET A 1 -1.52 4.35 -20.88
C MET A 1 -0.54 3.31 -21.41
N ARG A 2 0.55 3.03 -20.67
CA ARG A 2 1.52 1.98 -21.01
C ARG A 2 0.92 0.64 -20.60
N ARG A 3 0.99 -0.37 -21.47
CA ARG A 3 0.02 -1.48 -21.53
C ARG A 3 0.38 -2.75 -20.73
N ASP A 4 1.47 -2.77 -19.95
CA ASP A 4 1.97 -4.01 -19.33
C ASP A 4 2.57 -3.81 -17.92
N LEU A 5 1.95 -3.01 -17.05
CA LEU A 5 2.35 -3.01 -15.63
C LEU A 5 1.37 -3.90 -14.86
N VAL A 6 1.75 -5.17 -14.70
CA VAL A 6 1.09 -6.05 -13.72
C VAL A 6 1.55 -5.62 -12.33
N VAL A 7 0.59 -5.33 -11.46
CA VAL A 7 0.80 -4.85 -10.10
C VAL A 7 0.01 -5.71 -9.12
N GLN A 8 0.44 -5.70 -7.88
CA GLN A 8 -0.24 -6.33 -6.76
C GLN A 8 -0.25 -5.40 -5.55
N VAL A 9 -1.27 -5.54 -4.71
CA VAL A 9 -1.37 -4.88 -3.41
C VAL A 9 -0.86 -5.86 -2.35
N ILE A 10 0.12 -5.43 -1.58
CA ILE A 10 0.66 -6.19 -0.46
C ILE A 10 0.09 -5.63 0.83
N VAL A 11 -0.43 -6.52 1.68
CA VAL A 11 -0.85 -6.22 3.06
C VAL A 11 0.13 -6.92 4.00
N ASP A 12 0.87 -6.16 4.79
CA ASP A 12 1.93 -6.65 5.67
C ASP A 12 1.51 -6.60 7.14
N TYR A 13 1.48 -7.77 7.78
CA TYR A 13 1.24 -7.94 9.22
C TYR A 13 2.54 -8.13 10.01
N GLY A 14 3.70 -8.11 9.35
CA GLY A 14 5.04 -8.19 9.93
C GLY A 14 5.65 -9.58 9.84
N GLU A 15 4.94 -10.62 10.31
CA GLU A 15 5.40 -12.01 10.17
C GLU A 15 4.87 -12.67 8.88
N THR A 16 3.69 -12.26 8.46
CA THR A 16 3.01 -12.73 7.26
C THR A 16 2.59 -11.55 6.39
N TRP A 17 2.42 -11.83 5.11
CA TRP A 17 1.88 -10.89 4.15
C TRP A 17 0.89 -11.57 3.22
N GLU A 18 -0.10 -10.81 2.78
CA GLU A 18 -1.10 -11.23 1.81
C GLU A 18 -1.01 -10.38 0.55
N ASN A 19 -1.34 -10.96 -0.60
CA ASN A 19 -1.17 -10.33 -1.91
C ASN A 19 -2.50 -10.34 -2.66
N PHE A 20 -2.92 -9.19 -3.17
CA PHE A 20 -4.20 -9.00 -3.84
C PHE A 20 -4.03 -8.35 -5.21
N ALA A 21 -4.96 -8.61 -6.13
CA ALA A 21 -4.92 -7.99 -7.45
C ALA A 21 -5.38 -6.52 -7.40
N THR A 22 -6.25 -6.18 -6.43
CA THR A 22 -6.82 -4.84 -6.31
C THR A 22 -6.82 -4.32 -4.86
N PRO A 23 -6.83 -2.98 -4.66
CA PRO A 23 -7.00 -2.39 -3.34
C PRO A 23 -8.34 -2.75 -2.69
N TYR A 24 -9.40 -2.89 -3.50
CA TYR A 24 -10.72 -3.29 -3.01
C TYR A 24 -10.72 -4.68 -2.37
N GLU A 25 -10.04 -5.65 -2.99
CA GLU A 25 -9.88 -6.99 -2.41
C GLU A 25 -9.08 -6.96 -1.12
N ALA A 26 -7.99 -6.19 -1.09
CA ALA A 26 -7.19 -6.01 0.12
C ALA A 26 -7.99 -5.38 1.26
N GLU A 27 -8.76 -4.32 0.98
CA GLU A 27 -9.63 -3.65 1.94
C GLU A 27 -10.72 -4.61 2.47
N SER A 28 -11.36 -5.36 1.58
CA SER A 28 -12.35 -6.37 1.98
C SER A 28 -11.75 -7.45 2.87
N PHE A 29 -10.53 -7.91 2.57
CA PHE A 29 -9.83 -8.89 3.39
C PHE A 29 -9.51 -8.34 4.78
N ILE A 30 -8.96 -7.12 4.86
CA ILE A 30 -8.62 -6.47 6.13
C ILE A 30 -9.86 -6.39 7.03
N ASN A 31 -10.96 -5.86 6.51
CA ASN A 31 -12.20 -5.72 7.28
C ASN A 31 -12.79 -7.06 7.71
N SER A 32 -12.65 -8.10 6.88
CA SER A 32 -13.20 -9.43 7.20
C SER A 32 -12.41 -10.17 8.26
N ASN A 33 -11.15 -9.78 8.51
CA ASN A 33 -10.23 -10.47 9.41
C ASN A 33 -9.69 -9.57 10.53
N ILE A 34 -10.24 -8.36 10.69
CA ILE A 34 -9.70 -7.36 11.63
C ILE A 34 -9.68 -7.87 13.08
N ASP A 35 -10.69 -8.63 13.48
CA ASP A 35 -10.80 -9.18 14.83
C ASP A 35 -9.73 -10.24 15.14
N GLU A 36 -9.20 -10.91 14.11
CA GLU A 36 -8.20 -11.98 14.24
C GLU A 36 -6.77 -11.48 13.99
N LEU A 37 -6.58 -10.66 12.96
CA LEU A 37 -5.27 -10.25 12.46
C LEU A 37 -4.85 -8.83 12.90
N ASP A 38 -5.75 -8.07 13.53
CA ASP A 38 -5.57 -6.66 13.87
C ASP A 38 -5.32 -5.77 12.61
N VAL A 39 -5.04 -4.48 12.81
CA VAL A 39 -4.71 -3.54 11.73
C VAL A 39 -3.35 -3.91 11.13
N PRO A 40 -3.22 -4.02 9.79
CA PRO A 40 -1.94 -4.29 9.16
C PRO A 40 -0.92 -3.17 9.41
N ARG A 41 0.35 -3.54 9.46
CA ARG A 41 1.46 -2.62 9.72
C ARG A 41 1.72 -1.69 8.55
N ALA A 42 1.56 -2.21 7.33
CA ALA A 42 1.73 -1.45 6.09
C ALA A 42 0.92 -2.08 4.96
N VAL A 43 0.50 -1.24 4.01
CA VAL A 43 -0.13 -1.68 2.76
C VAL A 43 0.46 -0.89 1.61
N TRP A 44 0.88 -1.57 0.54
CA TRP A 44 1.49 -0.90 -0.61
C TRP A 44 1.16 -1.56 -1.94
N LEU A 45 1.27 -0.79 -3.02
CA LEU A 45 1.23 -1.31 -4.39
C LEU A 45 2.65 -1.57 -4.89
N GLU A 46 2.91 -2.73 -5.46
CA GLU A 46 4.18 -3.05 -6.12
C GLU A 46 3.99 -3.66 -7.50
N ASP A 47 5.04 -3.61 -8.33
CA ASP A 47 5.06 -4.34 -9.59
C ASP A 47 5.64 -5.74 -9.44
N MET A 48 5.54 -6.57 -10.48
CA MET A 48 6.06 -7.96 -10.51
C MET A 48 7.56 -8.12 -10.21
N HIS A 49 8.33 -7.03 -10.15
CA HIS A 49 9.74 -7.06 -9.76
C HIS A 49 9.93 -6.71 -8.27
N GLY A 50 8.86 -6.70 -7.47
CA GLY A 50 8.86 -6.32 -6.06
C GLY A 50 9.14 -4.82 -5.85
N ARG A 51 8.97 -3.98 -6.88
CA ARG A 51 9.24 -2.54 -6.75
C ARG A 51 8.00 -1.82 -6.30
N LYS A 52 8.01 -1.36 -5.06
CA LYS A 52 6.99 -0.49 -4.49
C LYS A 52 6.75 0.75 -5.37
N LYS A 53 5.49 1.03 -5.65
CA LYS A 53 4.98 2.14 -6.49
C LYS A 53 4.19 3.16 -5.69
N TRP A 54 3.47 2.70 -4.67
CA TRP A 54 2.55 3.51 -3.90
C TRP A 54 2.40 2.94 -2.50
N ASP A 55 2.20 3.79 -1.50
CA ASP A 55 1.81 3.37 -0.16
C ASP A 55 0.31 3.67 0.03
N TYR A 56 -0.39 2.86 0.81
CA TYR A 56 -1.74 3.16 1.26
C TYR A 56 -1.73 3.41 2.76
N ASP A 57 -2.44 4.44 3.20
CA ASP A 57 -2.80 4.59 4.60
C ASP A 57 -4.04 3.75 4.88
N VAL A 58 -4.08 3.13 6.06
CA VAL A 58 -5.22 2.34 6.55
C VAL A 58 -5.96 3.22 7.56
N VAL A 59 -7.18 3.63 7.21
CA VAL A 59 -7.93 4.63 7.98
C VAL A 59 -9.26 4.05 8.44
N ASP A 60 -9.52 4.10 9.75
CA ASP A 60 -10.85 3.82 10.32
C ASP A 60 -11.81 4.99 10.01
N ASP A 61 -12.96 4.67 9.43
CA ASP A 61 -14.01 5.65 9.12
C ASP A 61 -14.84 6.08 10.35
N GLY A 62 -14.60 5.48 11.51
CA GLY A 62 -15.30 5.72 12.76
C GLY A 62 -16.54 4.84 12.96
N SER A 63 -16.86 3.98 12.00
CA SER A 63 -17.88 2.93 12.11
C SER A 63 -17.28 1.55 12.38
N GLY A 64 -15.94 1.46 12.46
CA GLY A 64 -15.21 0.20 12.55
C GLY A 64 -14.90 -0.42 11.18
N ILE A 65 -15.07 0.35 10.10
CA ILE A 65 -14.67 -0.04 8.74
C ILE A 65 -13.37 0.68 8.39
N TYR A 66 -12.39 -0.09 7.94
CA TYR A 66 -11.10 0.42 7.50
C TYR A 66 -11.08 0.61 5.98
N HIS A 67 -10.53 1.74 5.54
CA HIS A 67 -10.34 2.06 4.14
C HIS A 67 -8.86 2.21 3.78
N LEU A 68 -8.52 1.79 2.55
CA LEU A 68 -7.21 2.05 1.96
C LEU A 68 -7.25 3.38 1.22
N VAL A 69 -6.51 4.36 1.75
CA VAL A 69 -6.42 5.71 1.18
C VAL A 69 -5.07 5.91 0.53
N ASP A 70 -5.08 6.52 -0.67
CA ASP A 70 -3.87 6.81 -1.42
C ASP A 70 -2.89 7.69 -0.62
N ARG A 71 -1.69 7.15 -0.35
CA ARG A 71 -0.57 7.93 0.19
C ARG A 71 0.56 8.03 -0.83
N PRO A 72 0.85 9.24 -1.34
CA PRO A 72 2.02 9.42 -2.19
C PRO A 72 3.28 9.03 -1.41
N ILE A 73 4.15 8.23 -2.03
CA ILE A 73 5.48 7.96 -1.47
C ILE A 73 6.16 9.32 -1.31
N GLU A 74 6.40 9.73 -0.06
CA GLU A 74 7.22 10.91 0.22
C GLU A 74 8.58 10.65 -0.42
N ALA A 75 8.84 11.35 -1.54
CA ALA A 75 10.16 11.33 -2.14
C ALA A 75 11.11 11.80 -1.04
N ARG A 76 12.02 10.92 -0.60
CA ARG A 76 13.17 11.34 0.22
C ARG A 76 13.69 12.61 -0.44
N PRO A 77 13.88 13.73 0.29
CA PRO A 77 14.40 14.94 -0.30
C PRO A 77 15.82 14.64 -0.78
N GLY A 78 15.92 14.15 -2.02
CA GLY A 78 17.14 14.09 -2.77
C GLY A 78 17.54 15.53 -2.93
N LEU A 79 18.58 15.93 -2.20
CA LEU A 79 19.27 17.19 -2.41
C LEU A 79 19.45 17.39 -3.92
N TYR A 80 18.61 18.22 -4.53
CA TYR A 80 18.88 18.77 -5.84
C TYR A 80 20.11 19.67 -5.66
N ARG A 81 21.30 19.08 -5.76
CA ARG A 81 22.54 19.84 -5.85
C ARG A 81 22.53 20.52 -7.20
N ASN A 82 22.02 21.74 -7.22
CA ASN A 82 22.13 22.61 -8.38
C ASN A 82 23.61 23.03 -8.45
N THR A 83 24.44 22.27 -9.17
CA THR A 83 25.75 22.77 -9.60
C THR A 83 25.50 23.76 -10.72
N SER A 84 25.21 25.00 -10.36
CA SER A 84 25.35 26.12 -11.26
C SER A 84 26.85 26.45 -11.39
N ASN A 85 27.33 26.43 -12.63
CA ASN A 85 28.67 26.85 -13.06
C ASN A 85 28.98 28.31 -12.71
#